data_AF-A0A7S1E7K2-F1
#
_entry.id   AF-A0A7S1E7K2-F1
#
_cell.length_a   1.000
_cell.length_b   1.000
_cell.length_c   1.000
_cell.angle_alpha   90.00
_cell.angle_beta   90.00
_cell.angle_gamma   90.00
#
_symmetry.space_group_name_H-M   'P 1'
#
loop_
_entity.id
_entity.type
_entity.pdbx_description
1 polymer ?
#
loop_
_entity_poly.entity_id
_entity_poly.type
_entity_poly.pdbx_seq_one_letter_code
_entity_poly.pdbx_strand_id
1 'polypeptide(L)'
;FKGLLRWIDAFEWVCLFSILTLLYFSIGTQSSEQRKLPMWWARLGVIIAFLAIVDFTADLLPLNQYVTFARFSIIVALFNTLIMLPAWLCCLAYYLPEALLKEVANEEKEKAKKPEGGQLA
;
A
#
# COMPACT_ATOMS: atom_id res chain seq x y z
N PHE A 1 -5.75 9.84 29.89
CA PHE A 1 -6.34 8.95 28.87
C PHE A 1 -6.51 9.61 27.50
N LYS A 2 -7.14 10.78 27.37
CA LYS A 2 -7.31 11.46 26.06
C LYS A 2 -5.99 11.73 25.30
N GLY A 3 -4.92 12.07 26.02
CA GLY A 3 -3.60 12.30 25.40
C GLY A 3 -2.92 11.05 24.86
N LEU A 4 -3.10 9.89 25.51
CA LEU A 4 -2.52 8.61 25.07
C LEU A 4 -3.19 8.13 23.78
N LEU A 5 -4.53 8.22 23.72
CA LEU A 5 -5.28 7.87 22.51
C LEU A 5 -4.85 8.72 21.31
N ARG A 6 -4.66 10.03 21.50
CA ARG A 6 -4.18 10.91 20.43
C ARG A 6 -2.77 10.54 19.94
N TRP A 7 -1.90 10.08 20.84
CA TRP A 7 -0.55 9.66 20.46
C TRP A 7 -0.55 8.34 19.68
N ILE A 8 -1.39 7.38 20.10
CA ILE A 8 -1.56 6.10 19.40
C ILE A 8 -2.13 6.34 18.00
N ASP A 9 -3.16 7.19 17.89
CA ASP A 9 -3.77 7.54 16.61
C ASP A 9 -2.74 8.20 15.67
N ALA A 10 -1.98 9.18 16.17
CA ALA A 10 -0.92 9.82 15.41
C ALA A 10 0.17 8.82 14.95
N PHE A 11 0.50 7.82 15.76
CA PHE A 11 1.45 6.77 15.39
C PHE A 11 0.91 5.84 14.28
N GLU A 12 -0.39 5.52 14.32
CA GLU A 12 -1.06 4.72 13.29
C GLU A 12 -0.90 5.35 11.90
N TRP A 13 -1.16 6.66 11.77
CA TRP A 13 -1.02 7.39 10.51
C TRP A 13 0.41 7.35 9.95
N VAL A 14 1.42 7.47 10.82
CA VAL A 14 2.84 7.40 10.44
C VAL A 14 3.23 6.00 9.98
N CYS A 15 2.78 4.96 10.69
CA CYS A 15 3.00 3.57 10.30
C CYS A 15 2.36 3.28 8.95
N LEU A 16 1.13 3.74 8.73
CA LEU A 16 0.39 3.54 7.49
C LEU A 16 1.10 4.20 6.30
N PHE A 17 1.54 5.44 6.48
CA PHE A 17 2.36 6.14 5.49
C PHE A 17 3.63 5.34 5.15
N SER A 18 4.33 4.86 6.17
CA SER A 18 5.60 4.14 6.01
C SER A 18 5.42 2.85 5.23
N ILE A 19 4.42 2.04 5.58
CA ILE A 19 4.15 0.75 4.93
C ILE A 19 3.77 0.96 3.45
N LEU A 20 2.86 1.88 3.16
CA LEU A 20 2.43 2.17 1.79
C LEU A 20 3.56 2.74 0.92
N THR A 21 4.41 3.58 1.51
CA THR A 21 5.60 4.12 0.83
C THR A 21 6.62 3.03 0.52
N LEU A 22 6.94 2.17 1.49
CA LEU A 22 7.83 1.03 1.28
C LEU A 22 7.30 0.08 0.20
N LEU A 23 5.99 -0.16 0.19
CA LEU A 23 5.34 -1.01 -0.79
C LEU A 23 5.41 -0.41 -2.21
N TYR A 24 5.24 0.91 -2.34
CA TYR A 24 5.47 1.59 -3.61
C TYR A 24 6.92 1.48 -4.08
N PHE A 25 7.89 1.72 -3.21
CA PHE A 25 9.31 1.56 -3.54
C PHE A 25 9.63 0.11 -3.96
N SER A 26 9.09 -0.88 -3.25
CA SER A 26 9.27 -2.30 -3.55
C SER A 26 8.74 -2.68 -4.95
N ILE A 27 7.60 -2.13 -5.36
CA ILE A 27 7.05 -2.34 -6.72
C ILE A 27 7.85 -1.55 -7.76
N GLY A 28 8.31 -0.35 -7.39
CA GLY A 28 9.09 0.53 -8.26
C GLY A 28 10.47 -0.02 -8.61
N THR A 29 11.11 -0.74 -7.67
CA THR A 29 12.42 -1.39 -7.88
C THR A 29 12.34 -2.68 -8.69
N GLN A 30 11.15 -3.27 -8.86
CA GLN A 30 10.96 -4.42 -9.74
C GLN A 30 10.98 -4.01 -11.22
N SER A 31 11.75 -4.77 -12.03
CA SER A 31 11.82 -4.62 -13.49
C SER A 31 10.43 -4.81 -14.12
N SER A 32 10.16 -4.09 -15.21
CA SER A 32 8.86 -4.11 -15.91
C SER A 32 8.38 -5.50 -16.32
N GLU A 33 9.30 -6.44 -16.56
CA GLU A 33 9.00 -7.84 -16.90
C GLU A 33 8.58 -8.70 -15.69
N GLN A 34 8.98 -8.33 -14.48
CA GLN A 34 8.69 -9.08 -13.24
C GLN A 34 7.63 -8.41 -12.37
N ARG A 35 7.00 -7.33 -12.83
CA ARG A 35 5.97 -6.62 -12.06
C ARG A 35 4.72 -7.49 -11.91
N LYS A 36 4.55 -8.02 -10.71
CA LYS A 36 3.35 -8.78 -10.31
C LYS A 36 2.12 -7.89 -10.10
N LEU A 37 2.32 -6.63 -9.76
CA LEU A 37 1.27 -5.68 -9.42
C LEU A 37 1.30 -4.46 -10.35
N PRO A 38 0.14 -3.90 -10.71
CA PRO A 38 0.08 -2.77 -11.61
C PRO A 38 0.54 -1.48 -10.93
N MET A 39 1.32 -0.66 -11.65
CA MET A 39 1.92 0.58 -11.13
C MET A 39 0.87 1.62 -10.69
N TRP A 40 -0.30 1.64 -11.31
CA TRP A 40 -1.39 2.56 -10.95
C TRP A 40 -1.96 2.25 -9.56
N TRP A 41 -2.06 0.97 -9.20
CA TRP A 41 -2.51 0.54 -7.86
C TRP A 41 -1.48 0.92 -6.78
N ALA A 42 -0.18 0.79 -7.09
CA ALA A 42 0.88 1.27 -6.21
C ALA A 42 0.83 2.80 -6.02
N ARG A 43 0.54 3.56 -7.09
CA ARG A 43 0.33 5.02 -7.01
C ARG A 43 -0.86 5.40 -6.14
N LEU A 44 -1.96 4.64 -6.17
CA LEU A 44 -3.09 4.86 -5.26
C LEU A 44 -2.68 4.70 -3.79
N GLY A 45 -1.84 3.70 -3.49
CA GLY A 45 -1.28 3.53 -2.14
C GLY A 45 -0.47 4.74 -1.67
N VAL A 46 0.33 5.36 -2.55
CA VAL A 46 1.08 6.58 -2.21
C VAL A 46 0.16 7.79 -1.98
N ILE A 47 -0.95 7.89 -2.73
CA ILE A 47 -1.93 8.97 -2.53
C ILE A 47 -2.59 8.84 -1.16
N ILE A 48 -2.99 7.62 -0.77
CA ILE A 48 -3.52 7.30 0.56
C ILE A 48 -2.50 7.64 1.66
N ALA A 49 -1.23 7.28 1.44
CA ALA A 49 -0.13 7.59 2.34
C ALA A 49 0.03 9.11 2.52
N PHE A 50 0.02 9.87 1.42
CA PHE A 50 0.15 11.32 1.47
C PHE A 50 -1.00 11.98 2.25
N LEU A 51 -2.24 11.54 2.02
CA LEU A 51 -3.41 12.00 2.79
C LEU A 51 -3.25 11.71 4.29
N ALA A 52 -2.72 10.53 4.65
CA ALA A 52 -2.44 10.17 6.05
C ALA A 52 -1.43 11.11 6.73
N ILE A 53 -0.39 11.58 6.03
CA ILE A 53 0.55 12.58 6.57
C ILE A 53 -0.12 13.94 6.75
N VAL A 54 -0.98 14.35 5.81
CA VAL A 54 -1.71 15.61 5.91
C VAL A 54 -2.62 15.58 7.13
N ASP A 55 -3.31 14.46 7.38
CA ASP A 55 -4.17 14.26 8.55
C ASP A 55 -3.35 14.25 9.86
N PHE A 56 -2.24 13.53 9.91
CA PHE A 56 -1.30 13.56 11.05
C PHE A 56 -0.82 14.98 11.37
N THR A 57 -0.49 15.75 10.33
CA THR A 57 -0.02 17.13 10.48
C THR A 57 -1.14 18.04 10.98
N ALA A 58 -2.37 17.84 10.51
CA ALA A 58 -3.55 18.56 10.97
C ALA A 58 -3.86 18.28 12.46
N ASP A 59 -3.61 17.05 12.93
CA ASP A 59 -3.78 16.68 14.34
C ASP A 59 -2.66 17.18 15.26
N LEU A 60 -1.43 17.30 14.72
CA LEU A 60 -0.30 17.84 15.45
C LEU A 60 -0.38 19.35 15.65
N LEU A 61 -0.92 20.08 14.67
CA LEU A 61 -1.04 21.53 14.73
C LEU A 61 -2.19 21.93 15.69
N PRO A 62 -1.90 22.59 16.83
CA PRO A 62 -2.93 23.17 17.68
C PRO A 62 -3.45 24.45 17.03
N LEU A 63 -4.17 24.32 15.91
CA LEU A 63 -4.92 25.40 15.28
C LEU A 63 -6.17 25.68 16.11
N ASN A 64 -5.97 26.17 17.32
CA ASN A 64 -6.96 26.49 18.36
C ASN A 64 -8.07 27.48 17.92
N GLN A 65 -8.07 27.90 16.65
CA GLN A 65 -9.04 28.85 16.09
C GLN A 65 -9.79 28.34 14.85
N TYR A 66 -9.45 27.17 14.28
CA TYR A 66 -10.06 26.66 13.04
C TYR A 66 -10.79 25.33 13.25
N VAL A 67 -11.87 25.35 14.03
CA VAL A 67 -12.74 24.19 14.28
C VAL A 67 -13.25 23.56 12.97
N THR A 68 -13.39 24.36 11.91
CA THR A 68 -13.78 23.93 10.57
C THR A 68 -12.71 23.07 9.90
N PHE A 69 -11.43 23.41 10.10
CA PHE A 69 -10.31 22.69 9.51
C PHE A 69 -10.13 21.31 10.16
N ALA A 70 -10.25 21.23 11.48
CA ALA A 70 -10.19 19.97 12.23
C ALA A 70 -11.36 19.02 11.89
N ARG A 71 -12.56 19.55 11.63
CA ARG A 71 -13.68 18.71 11.16
C ARG A 71 -13.43 18.18 9.75
N PHE A 72 -12.81 18.98 8.89
CA PHE A 72 -12.48 18.57 7.53
C PHE A 72 -11.42 17.47 7.52
N SER A 73 -10.35 17.58 8.33
CA SER A 73 -9.33 16.53 8.43
C SER A 73 -9.92 15.21 8.94
N ILE A 74 -10.80 15.22 9.94
CA ILE A 74 -11.47 14.00 10.42
C ILE A 74 -12.30 13.34 9.30
N ILE A 75 -13.01 14.11 8.48
CA ILE A 75 -13.81 13.56 7.37
C ILE A 75 -12.90 12.94 6.31
N VAL A 76 -11.80 13.63 5.97
CA VAL A 76 -10.81 13.14 5.00
C VAL A 76 -10.13 11.87 5.51
N ALA A 77 -9.71 11.86 6.77
CA ALA A 77 -9.14 10.70 7.46
C ALA A 77 -10.08 9.51 7.44
N LEU A 78 -11.37 9.73 7.76
CA LEU A 78 -12.41 8.70 7.68
C LEU A 78 -12.60 8.18 6.27
N PHE A 79 -12.62 9.06 5.26
CA PHE A 79 -12.73 8.63 3.87
C PHE A 79 -11.51 7.79 3.44
N ASN A 80 -10.31 8.22 3.84
CA ASN A 80 -9.06 7.53 3.54
C ASN A 80 -9.01 6.14 4.18
N THR A 81 -9.45 6.01 5.44
CA THR A 81 -9.42 4.73 6.19
C THR A 81 -10.61 3.82 5.94
N LEU A 82 -11.82 4.37 5.80
CA LEU A 82 -13.05 3.59 5.67
C LEU A 82 -13.36 3.18 4.23
N ILE A 83 -12.86 3.94 3.25
CA ILE A 83 -13.18 3.68 1.83
C ILE A 83 -11.91 3.39 1.05
N MET A 84 -10.94 4.31 1.05
CA MET A 84 -9.77 4.15 0.18
C MET A 84 -8.91 2.95 0.55
N LEU A 85 -8.58 2.75 1.84
CA LEU A 85 -7.82 1.59 2.30
C LEU A 85 -8.50 0.24 2.01
N PRO A 86 -9.76 -0.01 2.41
CA PRO A 86 -10.39 -1.29 2.15
C PRO A 86 -10.61 -1.52 0.66
N ALA A 87 -10.96 -0.50 -0.13
CA ALA A 87 -11.04 -0.63 -1.58
C ALA A 87 -9.66 -1.02 -2.18
N TRP A 88 -8.59 -0.38 -1.71
CA TRP A 88 -7.22 -0.67 -2.13
C TRP A 88 -6.78 -2.10 -1.75
N LEU A 89 -7.13 -2.56 -0.55
CA LEU A 89 -6.89 -3.93 -0.07
C LEU A 89 -7.74 -4.97 -0.83
N CYS A 90 -8.99 -4.66 -1.15
CA CYS A 90 -9.82 -5.52 -1.99
C CYS A 90 -9.18 -5.70 -3.36
N CYS A 91 -8.69 -4.63 -4.00
CA CYS A 91 -7.94 -4.74 -5.25
C CYS A 91 -6.72 -5.66 -5.12
N LEU A 92 -5.94 -5.54 -4.03
CA LEU A 92 -4.81 -6.45 -3.78
C LEU A 92 -5.28 -7.91 -3.70
N ALA A 93 -6.36 -8.18 -2.96
CA ALA A 93 -6.90 -9.52 -2.79
C ALA A 93 -7.29 -10.17 -4.14
N TYR A 94 -7.76 -9.37 -5.11
CA TYR A 94 -8.01 -9.85 -6.46
C TYR A 94 -6.75 -10.10 -7.28
N TYR A 95 -5.71 -9.28 -7.13
CA TYR A 95 -4.46 -9.44 -7.90
C TYR A 95 -3.53 -10.53 -7.36
N LEU A 96 -3.64 -10.88 -6.07
CA LEU A 96 -2.81 -11.89 -5.43
C LEU A 96 -2.91 -13.29 -6.08
N PRO A 97 -4.10 -13.86 -6.35
CA PRO A 97 -4.21 -15.15 -7.02
C PRO A 97 -3.69 -15.12 -8.46
N GLU A 98 -3.88 -14.01 -9.18
CA GLU A 98 -3.39 -13.88 -10.56
C GLU A 98 -1.85 -13.85 -10.61
N ALA A 99 -1.21 -13.17 -9.65
CA ALA A 99 0.24 -13.15 -9.53
C ALA A 99 0.81 -14.55 -9.21
N LEU A 100 0.15 -15.29 -8.31
CA LEU A 100 0.56 -16.65 -7.95
C LEU A 100 0.49 -17.61 -9.15
N LEU A 101 -0.62 -17.55 -9.92
CA LEU A 101 -0.79 -18.37 -11.11
C LEU A 101 0.26 -18.09 -12.19
N LYS A 102 0.65 -16.82 -12.35
CA LYS A 102 1.72 -16.43 -13.28
C LYS A 102 3.07 -17.02 -12.87
N GLU A 103 3.38 -17.09 -11.58
CA GLU A 103 4.64 -17.69 -11.11
C GLU A 103 4.69 -19.18 -11.40
N VAL A 104 3.63 -19.92 -11.05
CA VAL A 104 3.54 -21.37 -11.31
C VAL A 104 3.70 -21.67 -12.80
N ALA A 105 3.02 -20.90 -13.67
CA ALA A 105 3.14 -21.06 -15.11
C ALA A 105 4.54 -20.72 -15.66
N ASN A 106 5.27 -19.80 -15.02
CA ASN A 106 6.63 -19.45 -15.44
C ASN A 106 7.64 -20.53 -14.99
N GLU A 107 7.46 -21.11 -13.80
CA GLU A 107 8.25 -22.26 -13.35
C GLU A 107 8.05 -23.49 -14.25
N GLU A 108 6.83 -23.76 -14.70
CA GLU A 108 6.56 -24.84 -15.66
C GLU A 108 7.26 -24.61 -17.00
N LYS A 109 7.24 -23.37 -17.51
CA LYS A 109 7.96 -23.00 -18.74
C LYS A 109 9.48 -23.13 -18.59
N GLU A 110 10.03 -22.76 -17.43
CA GLU A 110 11.45 -22.89 -17.15
C GLU A 110 11.88 -24.36 -17.08
N LYS A 111 11.07 -25.23 -16.43
CA LYS A 111 11.28 -26.69 -16.43
C LYS A 111 11.19 -27.28 -17.83
N ALA A 112 10.20 -26.87 -18.64
CA ALA A 112 10.05 -27.33 -20.02
C ALA A 112 11.18 -26.85 -20.96
N LYS A 113 11.78 -25.68 -20.66
CA LYS A 113 12.90 -25.12 -21.43
C LYS A 113 14.27 -25.71 -21.05
N LYS A 114 14.34 -26.51 -19.98
CA LYS A 114 15.54 -27.26 -19.59
C LYS A 114 15.37 -28.75 -19.96
N PRO A 115 15.37 -29.11 -21.26
CA PRO A 115 15.35 -30.52 -21.63
C PRO A 115 16.68 -31.15 -21.25
N GLU A 116 16.62 -32.09 -20.30
CA GLU A 116 17.44 -33.30 -20.16
C GLU A 116 18.81 -33.38 -20.88
N GLY A 117 19.69 -32.40 -20.69
CA GLY A 117 21.11 -32.51 -21.09
C GLY A 117 21.96 -33.38 -20.15
N GLY A 118 21.33 -34.31 -19.40
CA GLY A 118 21.96 -35.03 -18.28
C GLY A 118 21.64 -36.52 -18.24
N GLN A 119 21.24 -37.12 -19.35
CA GLN A 119 21.21 -38.57 -19.52
C GLN A 119 21.89 -38.91 -20.84
N LEU A 120 23.21 -39.09 -20.82
CA LEU A 120 24.04 -39.87 -21.75
C LEU A 120 25.52 -39.60 -21.38
N ALA A 121 25.97 -40.24 -20.32
CA ALA A 121 27.39 -40.55 -20.07
C ALA A 121 27.46 -41.82 -19.23
#